data_AF-A0A931BC32-F1
#
_entry.id   AF-A0A931BC32-F1
#
_cell.length_a   1.000
_cell.length_b   1.000
_cell.length_c   1.000
_cell.angle_alpha   90.00
_cell.angle_beta   90.00
_cell.angle_gamma   90.00
#
_symmetry.space_group_name_H-M   'P 1'
#
loop_
_entity.id
_entity.type
_entity.pdbx_description
1 polymer ?
#
loop_
_entity_poly.entity_id
_entity_poly.type
_entity_poly.pdbx_seq_one_letter_code
_entity_poly.pdbx_strand_id
1 'polypeptide(L)'
;MIDMTVPGFVFVVLYTITQSVATSSWSAVGVTVLLAVVRVARRETLKHAFGGVLGVGIGAFIAMQSGKPQDFYLPSMIYGLVLLVAYAISALVKWPLLGVMLGPVLGENMTWRTQNPGRLSAYTKATWVWVALFALRAAILFPLYWAGQVTWLGVAKIGLGVPPWLVAIYLSWLILSKAPAPIKVNLDSEESES
;
A
#
# COMPACT_ATOMS: atom_id res chain seq x y z
N MET A 1 13.02 -0.08 -20.61
CA MET A 1 12.54 -1.47 -20.81
C MET A 1 13.44 -2.53 -20.20
N ILE A 2 14.76 -2.32 -20.10
CA ILE A 2 15.71 -3.29 -19.49
C ILE A 2 15.47 -3.48 -17.97
N ASP A 3 14.90 -2.50 -17.25
CA ASP A 3 14.72 -2.60 -15.79
C ASP A 3 13.58 -3.51 -15.30
N MET A 4 12.60 -3.83 -16.17
CA MET A 4 11.44 -4.64 -15.77
C MET A 4 11.76 -6.14 -15.75
N THR A 5 12.76 -6.58 -16.51
CA THR A 5 13.08 -8.01 -16.68
C THR A 5 14.17 -8.49 -15.71
N VAL A 6 14.97 -7.59 -15.13
CA VAL A 6 16.10 -7.93 -14.25
C VAL A 6 15.68 -8.72 -13.00
N PRO A 7 14.66 -8.33 -12.23
CA PRO A 7 14.30 -9.07 -11.01
C PRO A 7 13.77 -10.47 -11.30
N GLY A 8 12.93 -10.59 -12.34
CA GLY A 8 12.41 -11.88 -12.79
C GLY A 8 13.51 -12.81 -13.31
N PHE A 9 14.47 -12.26 -14.04
CA PHE A 9 15.62 -13.01 -14.54
C PHE A 9 16.51 -13.53 -13.41
N VAL A 10 16.82 -12.69 -12.42
CA VAL A 10 17.64 -13.10 -11.25
C VAL A 10 16.94 -14.18 -10.43
N PHE A 11 15.62 -14.08 -10.24
CA PHE A 11 14.83 -15.12 -9.58
C PHE A 11 14.96 -16.47 -10.29
N VAL A 12 14.75 -16.49 -11.62
CA VAL A 12 14.79 -17.72 -12.42
C VAL A 12 16.18 -18.36 -12.40
N VAL A 13 17.24 -17.56 -12.54
CA VAL A 13 18.63 -18.06 -12.53
C VAL A 13 18.99 -18.65 -11.17
N LEU A 14 18.71 -17.94 -10.08
CA LEU A 14 19.05 -18.43 -8.73
C LEU A 14 18.21 -19.62 -8.30
N TYR A 15 16.93 -19.68 -8.70
CA TYR A 15 16.08 -20.83 -8.44
C TYR A 15 16.54 -22.07 -9.19
N THR A 16 17.00 -21.90 -10.43
CA THR A 16 17.56 -23.00 -11.23
C THR A 16 18.82 -23.60 -10.58
N ILE A 17 19.65 -22.77 -9.92
CA ILE A 17 20.90 -23.22 -9.29
C ILE A 17 20.68 -23.78 -7.88
N THR A 18 19.83 -23.13 -7.09
CA THR A 18 19.70 -23.45 -5.65
C THR A 18 18.53 -24.39 -5.33
N GLN A 19 17.57 -24.54 -6.26
CA GLN A 19 16.28 -25.25 -6.09
C GLN A 19 15.49 -24.88 -4.83
N SER A 20 15.82 -23.76 -4.18
CA SER A 20 15.18 -23.30 -2.96
C SER A 20 14.39 -22.03 -3.26
N VAL A 21 13.06 -22.15 -3.16
CA VAL A 21 12.13 -21.02 -3.38
C VAL A 21 12.42 -19.89 -2.39
N ALA A 22 12.78 -20.22 -1.15
CA ALA A 22 13.03 -19.23 -0.10
C ALA A 22 14.27 -18.37 -0.42
N THR A 23 15.39 -19.00 -0.79
CA THR A 23 16.64 -18.29 -1.06
C THR A 23 16.53 -17.43 -2.32
N SER A 24 15.88 -17.94 -3.37
CA SER A 24 15.67 -17.20 -4.62
C SER A 24 14.67 -16.06 -4.49
N SER A 25 13.62 -16.23 -3.68
CA SER A 25 12.64 -15.17 -3.42
C SER A 25 13.26 -14.02 -2.61
N TRP A 26 14.02 -14.33 -1.55
CA TRP A 26 14.71 -13.30 -0.77
C TRP A 26 15.77 -12.56 -1.59
N SER A 27 16.44 -13.24 -2.51
CA SER A 27 17.42 -12.63 -3.42
C SER A 27 16.74 -11.70 -4.44
N ALA A 28 15.61 -12.12 -5.03
CA ALA A 28 14.86 -11.32 -6.00
C ALA A 28 14.22 -10.08 -5.34
N VAL A 29 13.70 -10.22 -4.12
CA VAL A 29 13.23 -9.11 -3.30
C VAL A 29 14.39 -8.16 -2.98
N GLY A 30 15.56 -8.70 -2.58
CA GLY A 30 16.76 -7.92 -2.32
C GLY A 30 17.20 -7.08 -3.53
N VAL A 31 17.25 -7.68 -4.72
CA VAL A 31 17.60 -6.98 -5.97
C VAL A 31 16.56 -5.94 -6.36
N THR A 32 15.27 -6.22 -6.15
CA THR A 32 14.18 -5.25 -6.40
C THR A 32 14.31 -4.04 -5.49
N VAL A 33 14.60 -4.26 -4.20
CA VAL A 33 14.86 -3.19 -3.22
C VAL A 33 16.12 -2.40 -3.61
N LEU A 34 17.19 -3.07 -4.04
CA LEU A 34 18.44 -2.43 -4.43
C LEU A 34 18.25 -1.54 -5.68
N LEU A 35 17.48 -2.01 -6.68
CA LEU A 35 17.11 -1.21 -7.85
C LEU A 35 16.20 -0.03 -7.50
N ALA A 36 15.30 -0.19 -6.53
CA ALA A 36 14.50 0.91 -6.01
C ALA A 36 15.38 1.97 -5.33
N VAL A 37 16.40 1.55 -4.56
CA VAL A 37 17.38 2.45 -3.94
C VAL A 37 18.24 3.18 -4.98
N VAL A 38 18.69 2.48 -6.03
CA VAL A 38 19.44 3.09 -7.15
C VAL A 38 18.59 4.08 -7.95
N ARG A 39 17.29 3.79 -8.14
CA ARG A 39 16.32 4.73 -8.72
C ARG A 39 16.19 6.00 -7.89
N VAL A 40 16.14 5.86 -6.58
CA VAL A 40 16.10 7.00 -5.65
C VAL A 40 17.37 7.83 -5.73
N ALA A 41 18.54 7.20 -5.89
CA ALA A 41 19.83 7.87 -6.06
C ALA A 41 19.98 8.60 -7.41
N ARG A 42 19.30 8.13 -8.48
CA ARG A 42 19.35 8.72 -9.84
C ARG A 42 18.51 9.99 -10.06
N ARG A 43 17.86 10.53 -9.02
CA ARG A 43 17.11 11.81 -9.05
C ARG A 43 15.94 11.92 -10.05
N GLU A 44 15.44 10.82 -10.63
CA GLU A 44 14.08 10.79 -11.21
C GLU A 44 12.98 11.04 -10.13
N THR A 45 13.42 11.09 -8.87
CA THR A 45 12.72 11.07 -7.59
C THR A 45 12.49 12.43 -6.92
N LEU A 46 12.77 13.58 -7.57
CA LEU A 46 12.65 14.89 -6.91
C LEU A 46 11.26 15.13 -6.29
N LYS A 47 10.16 14.80 -6.99
CA LYS A 47 8.79 14.99 -6.47
C LYS A 47 8.43 14.07 -5.29
N HIS A 48 8.94 12.83 -5.25
CA HIS A 48 8.72 11.91 -4.11
C HIS A 48 9.66 12.17 -2.92
N ALA A 49 10.87 12.66 -3.19
CA ALA A 49 11.84 13.06 -2.17
C ALA A 49 11.35 14.26 -1.35
N PHE A 50 10.68 15.23 -1.98
CA PHE A 50 10.06 16.35 -1.25
C PHE A 50 8.99 15.90 -0.27
N GLY A 51 8.16 14.91 -0.62
CA GLY A 51 7.13 14.41 0.30
C GLY A 51 7.72 13.82 1.58
N GLY A 52 8.81 13.05 1.47
CA GLY A 52 9.51 12.47 2.62
C GLY A 52 10.19 13.54 3.49
N VAL A 53 10.92 14.46 2.88
CA VAL A 53 11.63 15.54 3.59
C VAL A 53 10.64 16.50 4.26
N LEU A 54 9.56 16.89 3.59
CA LEU A 54 8.51 17.74 4.16
C LEU A 54 7.80 17.03 5.32
N GLY A 55 7.48 15.73 5.17
CA GLY A 55 6.87 14.96 6.24
C GLY A 55 7.74 14.86 7.50
N VAL A 56 9.04 14.62 7.32
CA VAL A 56 10.03 14.62 8.42
C VAL A 56 10.19 16.01 9.01
N GLY A 57 10.23 17.05 8.18
CA GLY A 57 10.33 18.44 8.61
C GLY A 57 9.13 18.89 9.46
N ILE A 58 7.91 18.55 9.04
CA ILE A 58 6.68 18.82 9.80
C ILE A 58 6.71 18.09 11.15
N GLY A 59 7.08 16.81 11.16
CA GLY A 59 7.22 16.04 12.39
C GLY A 59 8.25 16.65 13.34
N ALA A 60 9.42 17.01 12.82
CA ALA A 60 10.49 17.63 13.60
C ALA A 60 10.05 18.99 14.17
N PHE A 61 9.41 19.83 13.36
CA PHE A 61 8.90 21.13 13.80
C PHE A 61 7.90 21.00 14.95
N ILE A 62 6.95 20.06 14.85
CA ILE A 62 5.95 19.83 15.90
C ILE A 62 6.60 19.29 17.18
N ALA A 63 7.57 18.38 17.06
CA ALA A 63 8.32 17.85 18.21
C ALA A 63 9.13 18.95 18.92
N MET A 64 9.75 19.85 18.16
CA MET A 64 10.50 20.98 18.70
C MET A 64 9.57 21.97 19.42
N GLN A 65 8.41 22.28 18.84
CA GLN A 65 7.46 23.22 19.43
C GLN A 65 6.78 22.68 20.70
N SER A 66 6.51 21.38 20.75
CA SER A 66 5.86 20.72 21.88
C SER A 66 6.83 20.36 23.03
N GLY A 67 8.13 20.32 22.74
CA GLY A 67 9.16 19.79 23.66
C GLY A 67 9.07 18.28 23.89
N LYS A 68 8.23 17.57 23.12
CA LYS A 68 7.96 16.14 23.30
C LYS A 68 8.43 15.35 22.07
N PRO A 69 9.41 14.44 22.20
CA PRO A 69 9.93 13.72 21.04
C PRO A 69 8.91 12.77 20.38
N GLN A 70 7.92 12.28 21.13
CA GLN A 70 6.85 11.45 20.59
C GLN A 70 5.97 12.18 19.57
N ASP A 71 5.90 13.52 19.65
CA ASP A 71 5.07 14.34 18.77
C ASP A 71 5.62 14.36 17.34
N PHE A 72 6.88 13.94 17.13
CA PHE A 72 7.45 13.67 15.81
C PHE A 72 6.60 12.67 15.00
N TYR A 73 5.99 11.70 15.69
CA TYR A 73 5.21 10.64 15.05
C TYR A 73 3.74 11.03 14.82
N LEU A 74 3.24 12.05 15.52
CA LEU A 74 1.84 12.47 15.48
C LEU A 74 1.29 12.70 14.07
N PRO A 75 1.94 13.49 13.19
CA PRO A 75 1.39 13.75 11.85
C PRO A 75 1.14 12.45 11.07
N SER A 76 2.09 11.52 11.14
CA SER A 76 1.97 10.22 10.48
C SER A 76 0.92 9.32 11.12
N MET A 77 0.74 9.39 12.44
CA MET A 77 -0.30 8.63 13.15
C MET A 77 -1.69 9.15 12.84
N ILE A 78 -1.88 10.47 12.83
CA ILE A 78 -3.14 11.13 12.45
C ILE A 78 -3.46 10.79 11.00
N TYR A 79 -2.49 10.87 10.09
CA TYR A 79 -2.70 10.47 8.70
C TYR A 79 -3.16 9.01 8.57
N GLY A 80 -2.52 8.09 9.30
CA GLY A 80 -2.95 6.68 9.35
C GLY A 80 -4.37 6.50 9.91
N LEU A 81 -4.75 7.31 10.90
CA LEU A 81 -6.11 7.31 11.47
C LEU A 81 -7.15 7.86 10.48
N VAL A 82 -6.82 8.92 9.75
CA VAL A 82 -7.67 9.45 8.68
C VAL A 82 -7.88 8.40 7.60
N LEU A 83 -6.82 7.68 7.20
CA LEU A 83 -6.94 6.57 6.26
C LEU A 83 -7.84 5.45 6.82
N LEU A 84 -7.65 5.05 8.08
CA LEU A 84 -8.53 4.07 8.74
C LEU A 84 -10.01 4.45 8.59
N VAL A 85 -10.35 5.68 8.96
CA VAL A 85 -11.72 6.19 8.93
C VAL A 85 -12.22 6.28 7.49
N ALA A 86 -11.41 6.80 6.56
CA ALA A 86 -11.77 6.91 5.15
C ALA A 86 -12.09 5.53 4.53
N TYR A 87 -11.22 4.54 4.74
CA TYR A 87 -11.44 3.17 4.27
C TYR A 87 -12.67 2.53 4.93
N ALA A 88 -12.90 2.77 6.23
CA ALA A 88 -14.06 2.23 6.94
C ALA A 88 -15.38 2.83 6.43
N ILE A 89 -15.47 4.16 6.34
CA ILE A 89 -16.65 4.86 5.82
C ILE A 89 -16.91 4.43 4.37
N SER A 90 -15.87 4.38 3.55
CA SER A 90 -15.94 3.91 2.18
C SER A 90 -16.53 2.50 2.05
N ALA A 91 -16.08 1.56 2.89
CA ALA A 91 -16.64 0.22 2.93
C ALA A 91 -18.11 0.20 3.39
N LEU A 92 -18.47 1.03 4.38
CA LEU A 92 -19.83 1.11 4.94
C LEU A 92 -20.84 1.72 3.95
N VAL A 93 -20.45 2.74 3.19
CA VAL A 93 -21.29 3.38 2.17
C VAL A 93 -21.41 2.54 0.88
N LYS A 94 -20.83 1.32 0.87
CA LYS A 94 -20.76 0.44 -0.31
C LYS A 94 -20.05 1.12 -1.50
N TRP A 95 -19.06 1.95 -1.20
CA TRP A 95 -18.16 2.63 -2.13
C TRP A 95 -16.71 2.25 -1.80
N PRO A 96 -16.34 0.96 -1.86
CA PRO A 96 -15.02 0.50 -1.44
C PRO A 96 -13.90 1.23 -2.20
N LEU A 97 -12.97 1.83 -1.46
CA LEU A 97 -11.89 2.67 -1.98
C LEU A 97 -11.03 1.89 -2.97
N LEU A 98 -10.80 0.61 -2.68
CA LEU A 98 -10.10 -0.28 -3.61
C LEU A 98 -10.86 -0.50 -4.90
N GLY A 99 -12.19 -0.54 -4.90
CA GLY A 99 -12.97 -0.64 -6.14
C GLY A 99 -12.85 0.63 -6.98
N VAL A 100 -12.85 1.80 -6.33
CA VAL A 100 -12.66 3.09 -7.01
C VAL A 100 -11.24 3.23 -7.57
N MET A 101 -10.22 2.77 -6.83
CA MET A 101 -8.83 2.82 -7.26
C MET A 101 -8.49 1.75 -8.32
N LEU A 102 -8.96 0.51 -8.13
CA LEU A 102 -8.61 -0.62 -8.99
C LEU A 102 -9.54 -0.76 -10.20
N GLY A 103 -10.76 -0.25 -10.15
CA GLY A 103 -11.71 -0.34 -11.26
C GLY A 103 -11.16 0.22 -12.58
N PRO A 104 -10.62 1.45 -12.60
CA PRO A 104 -9.94 2.00 -13.78
C PRO A 104 -8.70 1.20 -14.18
N VAL A 105 -7.91 0.74 -13.20
CA VAL A 105 -6.68 -0.03 -13.42
C VAL A 105 -6.95 -1.39 -14.06
N LEU A 106 -8.09 -2.02 -13.73
CA LEU A 106 -8.51 -3.32 -14.24
C LEU A 106 -9.39 -3.21 -15.51
N GLY A 107 -9.64 -1.99 -16.00
CA GLY A 107 -10.40 -1.74 -17.23
C GLY A 107 -11.92 -1.92 -17.11
N GLU A 108 -12.44 -1.97 -15.89
CA GLU A 108 -13.87 -2.17 -15.61
C GLU A 108 -14.57 -0.91 -15.09
N ASN A 109 -13.80 0.15 -14.81
CA ASN A 109 -14.29 1.42 -14.26
C ASN A 109 -15.23 1.23 -13.07
N MET A 110 -16.54 1.42 -13.25
CA MET A 110 -17.57 1.30 -12.21
C MET A 110 -18.54 0.13 -12.44
N THR A 111 -18.29 -0.74 -13.44
CA THR A 111 -19.16 -1.90 -13.74
C THR A 111 -19.20 -2.90 -12.58
N TRP A 112 -18.16 -2.93 -11.75
CA TRP A 112 -18.12 -3.73 -10.52
C TRP A 112 -19.22 -3.36 -9.51
N ARG A 113 -19.75 -2.13 -9.55
CA ARG A 113 -20.83 -1.67 -8.67
C ARG A 113 -22.21 -1.87 -9.29
N THR A 114 -22.34 -1.62 -10.59
CA THR A 114 -23.63 -1.62 -11.29
C THR A 114 -24.06 -2.99 -11.78
N GLN A 115 -23.11 -3.82 -12.24
CA GLN A 115 -23.41 -5.05 -12.97
C GLN A 115 -22.91 -6.33 -12.28
N ASN A 116 -22.04 -6.23 -11.27
CA ASN A 116 -21.42 -7.41 -10.64
C ASN A 116 -21.42 -7.37 -9.11
N PRO A 117 -22.52 -7.80 -8.45
CA PRO A 117 -22.62 -7.77 -6.99
C PRO A 117 -21.58 -8.64 -6.28
N GLY A 118 -21.11 -9.72 -6.92
CA GLY A 118 -20.05 -10.56 -6.38
C GLY A 118 -18.71 -9.83 -6.26
N ARG A 119 -18.44 -8.90 -7.19
CA ARG A 119 -17.21 -8.12 -7.18
C ARG A 119 -17.25 -6.91 -6.27
N LEU A 120 -18.41 -6.27 -6.13
CA LEU A 120 -18.67 -5.32 -5.06
C LEU A 120 -18.33 -5.93 -3.69
N SER A 121 -18.76 -7.17 -3.44
CA SER A 121 -18.43 -7.89 -2.20
C SER A 121 -16.92 -8.13 -2.06
N ALA A 122 -16.23 -8.52 -3.14
CA ALA A 122 -14.78 -8.72 -3.13
C ALA A 122 -14.00 -7.42 -2.82
N TYR A 123 -14.34 -6.30 -3.47
CA TYR A 123 -13.73 -5.00 -3.17
C TYR A 123 -14.02 -4.52 -1.76
N THR A 124 -15.23 -4.77 -1.25
CA THR A 124 -15.59 -4.43 0.13
C THR A 124 -14.77 -5.25 1.13
N LYS A 125 -14.65 -6.57 0.93
CA LYS A 125 -13.80 -7.45 1.76
C LYS A 125 -12.33 -7.03 1.72
N ALA A 126 -11.81 -6.74 0.54
CA ALA A 126 -10.44 -6.26 0.39
C ALA A 126 -10.24 -4.91 1.11
N THR A 127 -11.18 -3.97 0.98
CA THR A 127 -11.15 -2.68 1.69
C THR A 127 -11.14 -2.88 3.22
N TRP A 128 -11.89 -3.86 3.74
CA TRP A 128 -11.85 -4.22 5.16
C TRP A 128 -10.50 -4.77 5.64
N VAL A 129 -9.71 -5.41 4.78
CA VAL A 129 -8.33 -5.82 5.13
C VAL A 129 -7.47 -4.58 5.43
N TRP A 130 -7.62 -3.51 4.64
CA TRP A 130 -6.93 -2.25 4.89
C TRP A 130 -7.41 -1.56 6.15
N VAL A 131 -8.73 -1.58 6.42
CA VAL A 131 -9.29 -1.11 7.69
C VAL A 131 -8.65 -1.87 8.87
N ALA A 132 -8.60 -3.20 8.81
CA ALA A 132 -8.00 -4.01 9.86
C ALA A 132 -6.51 -3.70 10.06
N LEU A 133 -5.75 -3.49 8.96
CA LEU A 133 -4.35 -3.09 9.02
C LEU A 133 -4.18 -1.74 9.72
N PHE A 134 -4.92 -0.71 9.30
CA PHE A 134 -4.79 0.62 9.90
C PHE A 134 -5.30 0.65 11.34
N ALA A 135 -6.31 -0.15 11.67
CA ALA A 135 -6.81 -0.32 13.04
C ALA A 135 -5.75 -0.97 13.93
N LEU A 136 -5.09 -2.04 13.46
CA LEU A 136 -3.99 -2.69 14.18
C LEU A 136 -2.84 -1.69 14.42
N ARG A 137 -2.50 -0.89 13.40
CA ARG A 137 -1.48 0.16 13.55
C ARG A 137 -1.88 1.18 14.59
N ALA A 138 -3.12 1.66 14.57
CA ALA A 138 -3.60 2.63 15.55
C ALA A 138 -3.60 2.04 16.96
N ALA A 139 -4.07 0.80 17.11
CA ALA A 139 -4.14 0.09 18.39
C ALA A 139 -2.76 -0.14 19.04
N ILE A 140 -1.67 -0.20 18.25
CA ILE A 140 -0.31 -0.33 18.79
C ILE A 140 0.34 1.04 19.00
N LEU A 141 0.24 1.94 18.02
CA LEU A 141 0.96 3.21 18.05
C LEU A 141 0.37 4.22 19.04
N PHE A 142 -0.95 4.29 19.19
CA PHE A 142 -1.57 5.27 20.08
C PHE A 142 -1.29 4.98 21.57
N PRO A 143 -1.39 3.74 22.07
CA PRO A 143 -0.96 3.43 23.44
C PRO A 143 0.52 3.71 23.70
N LEU A 144 1.40 3.39 22.76
CA LEU A 144 2.83 3.71 22.86
C LEU A 144 3.09 5.22 22.91
N TYR A 145 2.29 6.00 22.18
CA TYR A 145 2.34 7.46 22.19
C TYR A 145 1.92 8.04 23.53
N TRP A 146 0.81 7.58 24.10
CA TRP A 146 0.39 8.01 25.44
C TRP A 146 1.34 7.56 26.55
N ALA A 147 1.99 6.41 26.37
CA ALA A 147 3.05 5.93 27.27
C ALA A 147 4.39 6.69 27.11
N GLY A 148 4.52 7.59 26.13
CA GLY A 148 5.74 8.36 25.89
C GLY A 148 6.95 7.54 25.46
N GLN A 149 6.76 6.32 24.95
CA GLN A 149 7.86 5.40 24.61
C GLN A 149 8.38 5.64 23.18
N VAL A 150 9.17 6.71 23.01
CA VAL A 150 9.67 7.19 21.70
C VAL A 150 10.46 6.13 20.93
N THR A 151 11.33 5.38 21.62
CA THR A 151 12.14 4.32 20.99
C THR A 151 11.26 3.21 20.44
N TRP A 152 10.31 2.74 21.24
CA TRP A 152 9.36 1.72 20.83
C TRP A 152 8.39 2.21 19.76
N LEU A 153 8.02 3.49 19.77
CA LEU A 153 7.25 4.11 18.68
C LEU A 153 7.99 4.00 17.34
N GLY A 154 9.28 4.30 17.33
CA GLY A 154 10.13 4.17 16.13
C GLY A 154 10.17 2.72 15.64
N VAL A 155 10.50 1.78 16.54
CA VAL A 155 10.56 0.34 16.22
C VAL A 155 9.22 -0.18 15.70
N ALA A 156 8.13 0.11 16.40
CA ALA A 156 6.79 -0.29 16.01
C ALA A 156 6.38 0.32 14.68
N LYS A 157 6.70 1.59 14.40
CA LYS A 157 6.37 2.24 13.14
C LYS A 157 7.11 1.61 11.95
N ILE A 158 8.37 1.23 12.13
CA ILE A 158 9.17 0.53 11.11
C ILE A 158 8.62 -0.89 10.89
N GLY A 159 8.44 -1.66 11.97
CA GLY A 159 7.93 -3.03 11.92
C GLY A 159 6.52 -3.12 11.37
N LEU A 160 5.66 -2.16 11.70
CA LEU A 160 4.30 -2.07 11.16
C LEU A 160 4.24 -1.39 9.79
N GLY A 161 5.37 -0.90 9.28
CA GLY A 161 5.53 -0.19 8.03
C GLY A 161 5.21 -1.05 6.81
N VAL A 162 6.26 -1.63 6.24
CA VAL A 162 6.21 -2.44 5.01
C VAL A 162 5.60 -3.83 5.23
N PRO A 163 5.94 -4.59 6.30
CA PRO A 163 5.50 -5.98 6.41
C PRO A 163 3.96 -6.17 6.44
N PRO A 164 3.18 -5.45 7.27
CA PRO A 164 1.73 -5.57 7.23
C PRO A 164 1.13 -5.11 5.91
N TRP A 165 1.72 -4.09 5.28
CA TRP A 165 1.29 -3.59 3.97
C TRP A 165 1.38 -4.67 2.90
N LEU A 166 2.48 -5.44 2.87
CA LEU A 166 2.63 -6.58 1.96
C LEU A 166 1.57 -7.65 2.21
N VAL A 167 1.27 -7.94 3.49
CA VAL A 167 0.20 -8.88 3.86
C VAL A 167 -1.16 -8.38 3.37
N ALA A 168 -1.47 -7.09 3.53
CA ALA A 168 -2.73 -6.52 3.06
C ALA A 168 -2.87 -6.58 1.53
N ILE A 169 -1.79 -6.32 0.79
CA ILE A 169 -1.76 -6.47 -0.68
C ILE A 169 -2.01 -7.92 -1.06
N TYR A 170 -1.29 -8.87 -0.44
CA TYR A 170 -1.45 -10.29 -0.71
C TYR A 170 -2.87 -10.79 -0.44
N LEU A 171 -3.45 -10.41 0.71
CA LEU A 171 -4.83 -10.75 1.06
C LEU A 171 -5.84 -10.10 0.11
N SER A 172 -5.62 -8.84 -0.28
CA SER A 172 -6.46 -8.17 -1.28
C SER A 172 -6.43 -8.92 -2.62
N TRP A 173 -5.25 -9.35 -3.06
CA TRP A 173 -5.09 -10.17 -4.26
C TRP A 173 -5.76 -11.53 -4.13
N LEU A 174 -5.64 -12.21 -2.99
CA LEU A 174 -6.32 -13.49 -2.74
C LEU A 174 -7.86 -13.37 -2.78
N ILE A 175 -8.38 -12.25 -2.29
CA ILE A 175 -9.83 -11.96 -2.33
C ILE A 175 -10.27 -11.66 -3.76
N LEU A 176 -9.51 -10.85 -4.50
CA LEU A 176 -9.86 -10.44 -5.86
C LEU A 176 -9.65 -11.55 -6.89
N SER A 177 -8.66 -12.42 -6.73
CA SER A 177 -8.45 -13.59 -7.60
C SER A 177 -9.58 -14.62 -7.52
N LYS A 178 -10.33 -14.63 -6.40
CA LYS A 178 -11.53 -15.45 -6.23
C LYS A 178 -12.82 -14.74 -6.67
N ALA A 179 -12.73 -13.47 -7.08
CA ALA A 179 -13.88 -12.70 -7.50
C ALA A 179 -14.33 -13.08 -8.92
N PRO A 180 -15.60 -12.86 -9.27
CA PRO A 180 -16.08 -13.07 -10.63
C PRO A 180 -15.34 -12.18 -11.63
N ALA A 181 -15.20 -12.66 -12.87
CA ALA A 181 -14.40 -12.00 -13.90
C ALA A 181 -14.82 -10.55 -14.18
N PRO A 182 -13.88 -9.68 -14.58
CA PRO A 182 -14.20 -8.31 -14.96
C PRO A 182 -15.11 -8.20 -16.15
N ILE A 183 -16.17 -7.41 -15.99
CA ILE A 183 -16.92 -6.88 -17.13
C ILE A 183 -16.18 -5.62 -17.57
N LYS A 184 -15.37 -5.78 -18.62
CA LYS A 184 -14.62 -4.67 -19.21
C LYS A 184 -15.58 -3.73 -19.93
N VAL A 185 -15.34 -2.43 -19.81
CA VAL A 185 -16.07 -1.43 -20.60
C VAL A 185 -15.46 -1.46 -22.01
N ASN A 186 -16.23 -1.84 -23.04
CA ASN A 186 -15.80 -1.68 -24.42
C ASN A 186 -15.80 -0.18 -24.73
N LEU A 187 -14.62 0.41 -24.91
CA LEU A 187 -14.45 1.83 -25.25
C LEU A 187 -14.57 2.06 -26.78
N ASP A 188 -14.66 0.99 -27.57
CA ASP A 188 -14.55 1.05 -29.04
C ASP A 188 -15.85 1.46 -29.76
N SER A 189 -16.98 1.59 -29.07
CA SER A 189 -18.28 1.93 -29.70
C SER A 189 -18.59 3.43 -29.79
N GLU A 190 -17.81 4.30 -29.14
CA GLU A 190 -18.06 5.75 -29.19
C GLU A 190 -17.29 6.46 -30.32
N GLU A 191 -16.20 5.89 -30.83
CA GLU A 191 -15.40 6.48 -31.93
C GLU A 191 -15.98 6.23 -33.33
N SER A 192 -16.96 5.33 -33.48
CA SER A 192 -17.60 5.04 -34.78
C SER A 192 -18.84 5.87 -35.07
N GLU A 193 -19.30 6.72 -34.15
CA GLU A 193 -20.51 7.54 -34.30
C GLU A 193 -20.24 9.07 -34.34
N SER A 194 -18.98 9.52 -34.33
CA SER A 194 -18.61 10.95 -34.43
C SER A 194 -18.11 11.36 -35.81
#